data_AF-A0A178IDE3-F1
#
_entry.id   AF-A0A178IDE3-F1
#
_cell.length_a   1.000
_cell.length_b   1.000
_cell.length_c   1.000
_cell.angle_alpha   90.00
_cell.angle_beta   90.00
_cell.angle_gamma   90.00
#
_symmetry.space_group_name_H-M   'P 1'
#
loop_
_entity.id
_entity.type
_entity.pdbx_description
1 polymer ?
#
loop_
_entity_poly.entity_id
_entity_poly.type
_entity_poly.pdbx_seq_one_letter_code
_entity_poly.pdbx_strand_id
1 'polypeptide(L)'
;MLARVFSIICYVVAGFFFYSVALLAFMELPSLGGKSIVMVGFLVPALLGLWAGFAFSGYRCKLRDTGLVLLSSSGFTAFLIVTFACLLATDDLRRMMAPEALSAFRDYASGFGFLILIFAGGLISLRAGLKKPNK
;
A
#
# COMPACT_ATOMS: atom_id res chain seq x y z
N MET A 1 20.65 -14.52 -11.98
CA MET A 1 19.26 -14.88 -11.60
C MET A 1 18.98 -14.57 -10.13
N LEU A 2 19.85 -14.95 -9.18
CA LEU A 2 19.67 -14.72 -7.75
C LEU A 2 19.35 -13.26 -7.36
N ALA A 3 20.08 -12.28 -7.89
CA ALA A 3 19.83 -10.86 -7.63
C ALA A 3 18.44 -10.38 -8.11
N ARG A 4 17.91 -10.96 -9.20
CA ARG A 4 16.55 -10.63 -9.68
C ARG A 4 15.49 -11.20 -8.74
N VAL A 5 15.68 -12.41 -8.24
CA VAL A 5 14.76 -13.03 -7.26
C VAL A 5 14.74 -12.20 -5.98
N PHE A 6 15.91 -11.80 -5.47
CA PHE A 6 16.02 -10.98 -4.27
C PHE A 6 15.36 -9.60 -4.45
N SER A 7 15.55 -8.98 -5.63
CA SER A 7 14.87 -7.73 -5.99
C SER A 7 13.34 -7.86 -5.95
N ILE A 8 12.79 -8.95 -6.52
CA ILE A 8 11.35 -9.22 -6.50
C ILE A 8 10.85 -9.39 -5.05
N ILE A 9 11.56 -10.15 -4.22
CA ILE A 9 11.20 -10.32 -2.80
C ILE A 9 11.16 -8.97 -2.10
N CYS A 10 12.17 -8.12 -2.29
CA CYS A 10 12.19 -6.76 -1.74
C CYS A 10 10.99 -5.91 -2.19
N TYR A 11 10.59 -5.99 -3.47
CA TYR A 11 9.42 -5.30 -3.99
C TYR A 11 8.11 -5.83 -3.39
N VAL A 12 7.98 -7.15 -3.18
CA VAL A 12 6.82 -7.76 -2.50
C VAL A 12 6.73 -7.27 -1.06
N VAL A 13 7.85 -7.26 -0.34
CA VAL A 13 7.92 -6.74 1.03
C VAL A 13 7.56 -5.25 1.06
N ALA A 14 8.06 -4.45 0.12
CA ALA A 14 7.66 -3.05 0.00
C ALA A 14 6.15 -2.90 -0.22
N GLY A 15 5.58 -3.69 -1.14
CA GLY A 15 4.14 -3.71 -1.40
C GLY A 15 3.31 -4.10 -0.17
N PHE A 16 3.79 -5.06 0.64
CA PHE A 16 3.19 -5.46 1.91
C PHE A 16 3.06 -4.26 2.87
N PHE A 17 4.15 -3.52 3.04
CA PHE A 17 4.13 -2.34 3.91
C PHE A 17 3.27 -1.20 3.34
N PHE A 18 3.31 -0.96 2.02
CA PHE A 18 2.46 0.06 1.40
C PHE A 18 0.97 -0.22 1.57
N TYR A 19 0.50 -1.46 1.38
CA TYR A 19 -0.91 -1.77 1.63
C TYR A 19 -1.23 -1.67 3.13
N SER A 20 -0.30 -2.06 4.01
CA SER A 20 -0.50 -1.98 5.46
C SER A 20 -0.68 -0.53 5.92
N VAL A 21 0.14 0.40 5.40
CA VAL A 21 -0.04 1.84 5.63
C VAL A 21 -1.37 2.33 5.06
N ALA A 22 -1.77 1.83 3.88
CA ALA A 22 -3.04 2.20 3.29
C ALA A 22 -4.24 1.74 4.13
N LEU A 23 -4.20 0.53 4.70
CA LEU A 23 -5.21 0.05 5.64
C LEU A 23 -5.22 0.85 6.95
N LEU A 24 -4.04 1.15 7.51
CA LEU A 24 -3.92 2.00 8.70
C LEU A 24 -4.47 3.41 8.46
N ALA A 25 -4.45 3.91 7.22
CA ALA A 25 -5.06 5.19 6.89
C ALA A 25 -6.59 5.13 7.06
N PHE A 26 -7.25 4.00 6.81
CA PHE A 26 -8.69 3.84 7.11
C PHE A 26 -8.99 3.76 8.60
N MET A 27 -7.97 3.51 9.43
CA MET A 27 -8.16 3.37 10.86
C MET A 27 -8.24 4.73 11.58
N GLU A 28 -9.24 4.89 12.44
CA GLU A 28 -9.39 6.02 13.35
C GLU A 28 -8.65 5.68 14.66
N LEU A 29 -7.44 6.24 14.84
CA LEU A 29 -6.70 6.12 16.10
C LEU A 29 -6.98 7.35 16.99
N PRO A 30 -7.13 7.17 18.32
CA PRO A 30 -7.55 8.24 19.24
C PRO A 30 -6.55 9.38 19.41
N SER A 31 -5.35 9.29 18.84
CA SER A 31 -4.38 10.39 18.80
C SER A 31 -3.90 10.65 17.37
N LEU A 32 -4.10 11.88 16.88
CA LEU A 32 -3.62 12.35 15.58
C LEU A 32 -2.10 12.15 15.43
N GLY A 33 -1.34 12.34 16.51
CA GLY A 33 0.10 12.07 16.57
C GLY A 33 0.42 10.57 16.48
N GLY A 34 -0.30 9.72 17.22
CA GLY A 34 -0.08 8.27 17.21
C GLY A 34 -0.33 7.64 15.84
N LYS A 35 -1.41 8.03 15.16
CA LYS A 35 -1.72 7.57 13.79
C LYS A 35 -0.56 7.85 12.83
N SER A 36 -0.11 9.11 12.82
CA SER A 36 0.95 9.58 11.93
C SER A 36 2.28 8.86 12.21
N ILE A 37 2.63 8.67 13.50
CA ILE A 37 3.85 7.95 13.90
C ILE A 37 3.82 6.50 13.43
N VAL A 38 2.69 5.80 13.61
CA VAL A 38 2.57 4.40 13.17
C VAL A 38 2.64 4.32 11.64
N MET A 39 1.94 5.20 10.93
CA MET A 39 2.01 5.23 9.46
C MET A 39 3.43 5.49 8.95
N VAL A 40 4.15 6.44 9.54
CA VAL A 40 5.56 6.70 9.21
C VAL A 40 6.44 5.50 9.54
N GLY A 41 6.21 4.86 10.69
CA GLY A 41 6.93 3.66 11.12
C GLY A 41 6.81 2.49 10.13
N PHE A 42 5.64 2.32 9.50
CA PHE A 42 5.44 1.32 8.44
C PHE A 42 5.89 1.80 7.05
N LEU A 43 5.93 3.12 6.82
CA LEU A 43 6.42 3.69 5.56
C LEU A 43 7.93 3.53 5.40
N VAL A 44 8.70 3.65 6.49
CA VAL A 44 10.16 3.49 6.49
C VAL A 44 10.59 2.13 5.90
N PRO A 45 10.13 0.97 6.40
CA PRO A 45 10.50 -0.32 5.83
C PRO A 45 9.94 -0.50 4.41
N ALA A 46 8.81 0.13 4.05
CA ALA A 46 8.31 0.14 2.67
C ALA A 46 9.33 0.79 1.72
N LEU A 47 9.83 1.96 2.09
CA LEU A 47 10.81 2.70 1.29
C LEU A 47 12.16 1.99 1.24
N LEU A 48 12.61 1.41 2.36
CA LEU A 48 13.84 0.61 2.41
C LEU A 48 13.75 -0.63 1.54
N GLY A 49 12.62 -1.35 1.58
CA GLY A 49 12.37 -2.49 0.70
C GLY A 49 12.38 -2.10 -0.78
N LEU A 50 11.76 -0.95 -1.11
CA LEU A 50 11.75 -0.43 -2.47
C LEU A 50 13.17 -0.07 -2.95
N TRP A 51 13.94 0.62 -2.10
CA TRP A 51 15.33 1.00 -2.38
C TRP A 51 16.25 -0.21 -2.53
N ALA A 52 16.13 -1.20 -1.64
CA ALA A 52 16.87 -2.45 -1.74
C ALA A 52 16.53 -3.17 -3.06
N GLY A 53 15.24 -3.25 -3.41
CA GLY A 53 14.78 -3.81 -4.69
C GLY A 53 15.45 -3.13 -5.89
N PHE A 54 15.61 -1.80 -5.86
CA PHE A 54 16.31 -1.06 -6.90
C PHE A 54 17.82 -1.33 -6.95
N ALA A 55 18.46 -1.46 -5.78
CA ALA A 55 19.89 -1.75 -5.70
C ALA A 55 20.21 -3.10 -6.37
N PHE A 56 19.36 -4.12 -6.16
CA PHE A 56 19.54 -5.44 -6.77
C PHE A 56 19.10 -5.54 -8.23
N SER A 57 18.19 -4.67 -8.70
CA SER A 57 17.78 -4.61 -10.12
C SER A 57 18.69 -3.73 -10.99
N GLY A 58 19.72 -3.12 -10.39
CA GLY A 58 20.67 -2.27 -11.10
C GLY A 58 20.07 -0.96 -11.59
N TYR A 59 19.02 -0.45 -10.92
CA TYR A 59 18.47 0.89 -11.13
C TYR A 59 17.89 1.20 -12.52
N ARG A 60 17.86 0.22 -13.45
CA ARG A 60 17.43 0.42 -14.83
C ARG A 60 15.93 0.58 -15.00
N CYS A 61 15.11 0.12 -14.07
CA CYS A 61 13.64 0.17 -14.20
C CYS A 61 12.95 0.83 -13.01
N LYS A 62 13.65 1.69 -12.24
CA LYS A 62 13.14 2.25 -10.96
C LYS A 62 11.71 2.78 -11.07
N LEU A 63 11.45 3.69 -12.01
CA LEU A 63 10.14 4.33 -12.15
C LEU A 63 9.03 3.33 -12.49
N ARG A 64 9.31 2.39 -13.39
CA ARG A 64 8.38 1.33 -13.78
C ARG A 64 8.08 0.42 -12.59
N ASP A 65 9.12 -0.02 -11.89
CA ASP A 65 9.01 -0.96 -10.78
C ASP A 65 8.34 -0.30 -9.55
N THR A 66 8.64 0.97 -9.23
CA THR A 66 7.87 1.78 -8.25
C THR A 66 6.40 1.81 -8.62
N GLY A 67 6.12 2.13 -9.90
CA GLY A 67 4.76 2.22 -10.40
C GLY A 67 3.99 0.92 -10.22
N LEU A 68 4.62 -0.22 -10.55
CA LEU A 68 4.04 -1.54 -10.36
C LEU A 68 3.77 -1.85 -8.89
N VAL A 69 4.71 -1.56 -7.98
CA VAL A 69 4.52 -1.82 -6.54
C VAL A 69 3.35 -0.99 -5.99
N LEU A 70 3.31 0.31 -6.28
CA LEU A 70 2.25 1.20 -5.80
C LEU A 70 0.88 0.89 -6.40
N LEU A 71 0.81 0.53 -7.69
CA LEU A 71 -0.44 0.12 -8.33
C LEU A 71 -0.93 -1.24 -7.79
N SER A 72 -0.01 -2.18 -7.56
CA SER A 72 -0.38 -3.48 -6.99
C SER A 72 -0.86 -3.35 -5.55
N SER A 73 -0.20 -2.54 -4.73
CA SER A 73 -0.62 -2.32 -3.34
C SER A 73 -1.95 -1.58 -3.25
N SER A 74 -2.16 -0.54 -4.07
CA SER A 74 -3.45 0.17 -4.12
C SER A 74 -4.58 -0.70 -4.65
N GLY A 75 -4.35 -1.46 -5.72
CA GLY A 75 -5.33 -2.40 -6.26
C GLY A 75 -5.71 -3.48 -5.25
N PHE A 76 -4.73 -4.07 -4.57
CA PHE A 76 -4.97 -5.05 -3.51
C PHE A 76 -5.72 -4.44 -2.31
N THR A 77 -5.37 -3.22 -1.90
CA THR A 77 -6.08 -2.50 -0.83
C THR A 77 -7.54 -2.24 -1.22
N ALA A 78 -7.80 -1.78 -2.45
CA ALA A 78 -9.16 -1.57 -2.95
C ALA A 78 -9.96 -2.88 -2.97
N PHE A 79 -9.35 -3.98 -3.42
CA PHE A 79 -9.95 -5.31 -3.37
C PHE A 79 -10.32 -5.73 -1.95
N LEU A 80 -9.45 -5.50 -0.96
CA LEU A 80 -9.73 -5.79 0.45
C LEU A 80 -10.89 -4.94 0.98
N ILE A 81 -10.93 -3.64 0.66
CA ILE A 81 -12.02 -2.76 1.09
C ILE A 81 -13.36 -3.23 0.53
N VAL A 82 -13.40 -3.58 -0.76
CA VAL A 82 -14.61 -4.12 -1.40
C VAL A 82 -15.02 -5.45 -0.76
N THR A 83 -14.05 -6.35 -0.54
CA THR A 83 -14.30 -7.63 0.14
C THR A 83 -14.87 -7.41 1.53
N PHE A 84 -14.29 -6.48 2.29
CA PHE A 84 -14.77 -6.13 3.63
C PHE A 84 -16.18 -5.55 3.58
N ALA A 85 -16.48 -4.66 2.64
CA ALA A 85 -17.83 -4.11 2.44
C ALA A 85 -18.85 -5.21 2.11
N CYS A 86 -18.49 -6.16 1.24
CA CYS A 86 -19.34 -7.31 0.92
C CYS A 86 -19.59 -8.17 2.16
N LEU A 87 -18.56 -8.43 2.98
CA LEU A 87 -18.70 -9.22 4.20
C LEU A 87 -19.55 -8.50 5.26
N LEU A 88 -19.46 -7.17 5.37
CA LEU A 88 -20.30 -6.37 6.27
C LEU A 88 -21.77 -6.32 5.85
N ALA A 89 -22.08 -6.57 4.58
CA ALA A 89 -23.45 -6.70 4.11
C ALA A 89 -24.13 -7.97 4.64
N THR A 90 -23.35 -8.97 5.09
CA THR A 90 -23.87 -10.20 5.67
C THR A 90 -24.13 -10.03 7.17
N ASP A 91 -25.34 -10.37 7.61
CA ASP A 91 -25.75 -10.25 9.02
C ASP A 91 -24.87 -11.08 9.98
N ASP A 92 -24.33 -12.21 9.53
CA ASP A 92 -23.48 -13.08 10.35
C ASP A 92 -22.21 -12.38 10.81
N LEU A 93 -21.48 -11.73 9.90
CA LEU A 93 -20.26 -11.02 10.27
C LEU A 93 -20.59 -9.78 11.10
N ARG A 94 -21.68 -9.08 10.78
CA ARG A 94 -22.10 -7.90 11.53
C ARG A 94 -22.49 -8.23 12.98
N ARG A 95 -23.03 -9.42 13.23
CA ARG A 95 -23.35 -9.91 14.59
C ARG A 95 -22.12 -10.39 15.34
N MET A 96 -21.13 -10.94 14.64
CA MET A 96 -19.88 -11.42 15.26
C MET A 96 -18.88 -10.30 15.54
N MET A 97 -18.93 -9.21 14.77
CA MET A 97 -17.97 -8.11 14.90
C MET A 97 -18.41 -7.12 15.98
N ALA A 98 -17.54 -6.86 16.95
CA ALA A 98 -17.79 -5.86 17.98
C ALA A 98 -17.97 -4.46 17.37
N PRO A 99 -18.89 -3.62 17.89
CA PRO A 99 -19.12 -2.28 17.36
C PRO A 99 -17.86 -1.40 17.42
N GLU A 100 -16.95 -1.64 18.38
CA GLU A 100 -15.68 -0.92 18.43
C GLU A 100 -14.81 -1.19 17.19
N ALA A 101 -14.79 -2.43 16.68
CA ALA A 101 -14.01 -2.79 15.50
C ALA A 101 -14.51 -2.08 14.24
N LEU A 102 -15.82 -1.89 14.09
CA LEU A 102 -16.40 -1.11 12.99
C LEU A 102 -16.08 0.38 13.13
N SER A 103 -16.14 0.90 14.37
CA SER A 103 -15.81 2.29 14.64
C SER A 103 -14.34 2.62 14.35
N ALA A 104 -13.46 1.63 14.48
CA ALA A 104 -12.05 1.79 14.15
C ALA A 104 -11.81 2.05 12.66
N PHE A 105 -12.73 1.74 11.73
CA PHE A 105 -12.55 1.94 10.28
C PHE A 105 -13.34 3.12 9.70
N ARG A 106 -13.57 4.18 10.49
CA ARG A 106 -14.41 5.31 10.05
C ARG A 106 -13.68 6.44 9.35
N ASP A 107 -12.34 6.43 9.35
CA ASP A 107 -11.54 7.48 8.71
C ASP A 107 -11.39 7.24 7.20
N TYR A 108 -12.53 7.23 6.50
CA TYR A 108 -12.60 7.03 5.06
C TYR A 108 -11.92 8.17 4.29
N ALA A 109 -11.93 9.39 4.83
CA ALA A 109 -11.33 10.54 4.17
C ALA A 109 -9.81 10.37 4.04
N SER A 110 -9.10 10.04 5.13
CA SER A 110 -7.66 9.81 5.05
C SER A 110 -7.32 8.48 4.36
N GLY A 111 -8.15 7.43 4.54
CA GLY A 111 -8.02 6.16 3.85
C GLY A 111 -8.08 6.29 2.33
N PHE A 112 -9.18 6.84 1.79
CA PHE A 112 -9.32 7.06 0.35
C PHE A 112 -8.35 8.12 -0.17
N GLY A 113 -8.06 9.17 0.61
CA GLY A 113 -7.05 10.17 0.25
C GLY A 113 -5.67 9.55 0.03
N PHE A 114 -5.21 8.72 0.97
CA PHE A 114 -3.93 8.02 0.84
C PHE A 114 -3.96 7.00 -0.30
N LEU A 115 -5.06 6.24 -0.45
CA LEU A 115 -5.24 5.26 -1.53
C LEU A 115 -5.16 5.92 -2.91
N ILE A 116 -5.83 7.06 -3.10
CA ILE A 116 -5.77 7.85 -4.35
C ILE A 116 -4.34 8.36 -4.57
N LEU A 117 -3.66 8.81 -3.51
CA LEU A 117 -2.29 9.31 -3.60
C LEU A 117 -1.32 8.21 -4.07
N ILE A 118 -1.38 7.01 -3.48
CA ILE A 118 -0.52 5.89 -3.92
C ILE A 118 -0.91 5.38 -5.31
N PHE A 119 -2.19 5.38 -5.66
CA PHE A 119 -2.66 4.99 -6.99
C PHE A 119 -2.17 5.97 -8.07
N ALA A 120 -2.38 7.28 -7.85
CA ALA A 120 -1.93 8.32 -8.76
C ALA A 120 -0.40 8.34 -8.88
N GLY A 121 0.31 8.24 -7.76
CA GLY A 121 1.77 8.14 -7.73
C GLY A 121 2.27 6.90 -8.49
N GLY A 122 1.60 5.76 -8.33
CA GLY A 122 1.88 4.53 -9.06
C GLY A 122 1.66 4.68 -10.57
N LEU A 123 0.53 5.26 -10.97
CA LEU A 123 0.19 5.49 -12.37
C LEU A 123 1.17 6.45 -13.05
N ILE A 124 1.52 7.55 -12.39
CA ILE A 124 2.50 8.53 -12.89
C ILE A 124 3.87 7.87 -13.03
N SER A 125 4.33 7.14 -12.01
CA SER A 125 5.63 6.46 -12.03
C SER A 125 5.69 5.41 -13.13
N LEU A 126 4.64 4.60 -13.29
CA LEU A 126 4.56 3.59 -14.34
C LEU A 126 4.60 4.23 -15.73
N ARG A 127 3.77 5.25 -15.98
CA ARG A 127 3.74 5.97 -17.26
C ARG A 127 5.09 6.63 -17.58
N ALA A 128 5.75 7.22 -16.59
CA ALA A 128 7.08 7.81 -16.76
C ALA A 128 8.14 6.74 -17.07
N GLY A 129 8.07 5.59 -16.41
CA GLY A 129 8.96 4.45 -16.65
C GLY A 129 8.75 3.77 -18.00
N LEU A 130 7.52 3.76 -18.54
CA LEU A 130 7.22 3.23 -19.88
C LEU A 130 7.67 4.19 -20.99
N LYS A 131 7.56 5.52 -20.76
CA LYS A 131 7.98 6.55 -21.74
C LYS A 131 9.50 6.70 -21.86
N LYS A 132 10.24 6.40 -20.78
CA LYS A 132 11.70 6.31 -20.80
C LYS A 132 12.10 4.83 -20.67
N PRO A 133 11.99 4.02 -21.75
CA PRO A 133 12.70 2.75 -21.76
C PRO A 133 14.19 3.10 -21.66
N ASN A 134 14.76 2.92 -20.47
CA ASN A 134 16.17 3.20 -20.24
C ASN A 134 16.99 2.42 -21.27
N LYS A 135 17.73 3.18 -22.10
CA LYS A 135 18.83 2.65 -22.91
C LYS A 135 19.90 2.07 -21.97
#